data_AF-A0A3B7M3K5-F1
#
_entry.id   AF-A0A3B7M3K5-F1
#
_cell.length_a   1.000
_cell.length_b   1.000
_cell.length_c   1.000
_cell.angle_alpha   90.00
_cell.angle_beta   90.00
_cell.angle_gamma   90.00
#
_symmetry.space_group_name_H-M   'P 1'
#
loop_
_entity.id
_entity.type
_entity.pdbx_description
1 polymer ?
#
loop_
_entity_poly.entity_id
_entity_poly.type
_entity_poly.pdbx_seq_one_letter_code
_entity_poly.pdbx_strand_id
1 'polypeptide(L)' 'MNEMVKSVRIKDEEQEMLRKKAVELNKILIQKGQQPLRDSEIIHILIDEGLELLEVSNSGTVKIIK' A
#
# COMPACT_ATOMS: atom_id res chain seq x y z
N MET A 1 -5.83 -20.07 -16.62
CA MET A 1 -4.43 -19.81 -16.19
C MET A 1 -4.38 -20.07 -14.69
N ASN A 2 -3.47 -20.91 -14.21
CA ASN A 2 -3.19 -20.96 -12.76
C ASN A 2 -2.47 -19.65 -12.41
N GLU A 3 -3.17 -18.71 -11.78
CA GLU A 3 -2.50 -17.55 -11.21
C GLU A 3 -1.64 -18.02 -10.03
N MET A 4 -0.34 -17.82 -10.15
CA MET A 4 0.60 -18.10 -9.09
C MET A 4 0.40 -17.06 -7.98
N VAL A 5 0.11 -17.52 -6.76
CA VAL A 5 0.06 -16.65 -5.59
C VAL A 5 1.45 -16.04 -5.38
N LYS A 6 1.55 -14.72 -5.48
CA LYS A 6 2.77 -13.97 -5.15
C LYS A 6 2.60 -13.36 -3.77
N SER A 7 3.51 -13.69 -2.86
CA SER A 7 3.52 -13.16 -1.50
C SER A 7 4.70 -12.22 -1.29
N VAL A 8 4.46 -11.13 -0.57
CA VAL A 8 5.49 -10.19 -0.10
C VAL A 8 5.57 -10.33 1.41
N ARG A 9 6.79 -10.49 1.94
CA ARG A 9 7.01 -10.51 3.39
C ARG A 9 6.95 -9.07 3.90
N ILE A 10 6.04 -8.84 4.84
CA ILE A 10 5.92 -7.61 5.61
C ILE A 10 6.27 -7.90 7.07
N LYS A 11 6.83 -6.92 7.78
CA LYS A 11 7.07 -6.99 9.23
C LYS A 11 5.76 -6.74 9.99
N ASP A 12 5.70 -7.20 11.23
CA ASP A 12 4.53 -6.98 12.10
C ASP A 12 4.21 -5.48 12.27
N GLU A 13 5.24 -4.65 12.40
CA GLU A 13 5.09 -3.19 12.48
C GLU A 13 4.52 -2.59 11.19
N GLU A 14 4.98 -3.06 10.03
CA GLU A 14 4.50 -2.62 8.71
C GLU A 14 3.03 -3.03 8.50
N GLN A 15 2.67 -4.25 8.94
CA GLN A 15 1.30 -4.75 8.89
C GLN A 15 0.38 -3.93 9.79
N GLU A 16 0.79 -3.59 11.01
CA GLU A 16 -0.01 -2.76 11.91
C GLU A 16 -0.17 -1.32 11.39
N MET A 17 0.89 -0.75 10.78
CA MET A 17 0.80 0.54 10.11
C MET A 17 -0.21 0.52 8.95
N LEU A 18 -0.17 -0.53 8.12
CA LEU A 18 -1.14 -0.74 7.04
C LEU A 18 -2.56 -0.85 7.59
N ARG A 19 -2.77 -1.67 8.62
CA ARG A 19 -4.07 -1.88 9.27
C ARG A 19 -4.68 -0.57 9.78
N LYS A 20 -3.88 0.26 10.47
CA LYS A 20 -4.32 1.57 10.98
C LYS A 20 -4.72 2.50 9.83
N LYS A 21 -3.89 2.57 8.78
CA LYS A 21 -4.18 3.39 7.61
C LYS A 21 -5.43 2.90 6.87
N ALA A 22 -5.64 1.59 6.76
CA ALA A 22 -6.84 1.00 6.16
C ALA A 22 -8.12 1.40 6.92
N VAL A 23 -8.10 1.36 8.25
CA VAL A 23 -9.24 1.81 9.08
C VAL A 23 -9.54 3.30 8.86
N GLU A 24 -8.51 4.14 8.79
CA GLU A 24 -8.65 5.58 8.52
C GLU A 24 -9.28 5.83 7.14
N LEU A 25 -8.74 5.23 6.09
CA LEU A 25 -9.25 5.38 4.72
C LEU A 25 -10.67 4.84 4.57
N ASN A 26 -10.96 3.67 5.14
CA ASN A 26 -12.27 3.05 5.03
C ASN A 26 -13.36 3.82 5.75
N LYS A 27 -13.04 4.50 6.86
CA LYS A 27 -14.00 5.45 7.50
C LYS A 27 -14.41 6.55 6.52
N ILE A 28 -13.45 7.11 5.78
CA ILE A 28 -13.71 8.17 4.78
C ILE A 28 -14.52 7.61 3.60
N LEU A 29 -14.18 6.42 3.09
CA LEU A 29 -14.92 5.77 2.00
C LEU A 29 -16.38 5.51 2.38
N ILE A 30 -16.62 4.96 3.58
CA ILE A 30 -17.97 4.68 4.09
C ILE A 30 -18.77 5.98 4.24
N GLN A 31 -18.17 7.06 4.76
CA GLN A 31 -18.82 8.37 4.84
C GLN A 31 -19.22 8.92 3.46
N LYS A 32 -18.47 8.56 2.41
CA LYS A 32 -18.77 8.91 1.01
C LYS A 32 -19.75 7.92 0.33
N GLY A 33 -20.29 6.94 1.06
CA GLY A 33 -21.16 5.91 0.48
C GLY A 33 -20.44 4.89 -0.41
N GLN A 34 -19.11 4.82 -0.30
CA GLN A 34 -18.26 3.90 -1.08
C GLN A 34 -17.94 2.64 -0.30
N GLN A 35 -17.63 1.57 -1.01
CA GLN A 35 -17.20 0.31 -0.40
C GLN A 35 -15.79 0.46 0.22
N PRO A 36 -15.55 -0.12 1.41
CA PRO A 36 -14.23 -0.15 2.01
C PRO A 36 -13.29 -1.07 1.22
N LEU A 37 -12.00 -0.77 1.29
CA LEU A 37 -10.93 -1.55 0.68
C LEU A 37 -10.36 -2.58 1.67
N ARG A 38 -9.91 -3.72 1.16
CA ARG A 38 -9.11 -4.71 1.88
C ARG A 38 -7.65 -4.26 1.96
N ASP A 39 -6.93 -4.75 2.95
CA ASP A 39 -5.49 -4.49 3.13
C ASP A 39 -4.68 -4.85 1.87
N SER A 40 -5.04 -5.94 1.17
CA SER A 40 -4.39 -6.32 -0.09
C SER A 40 -4.64 -5.33 -1.23
N GLU A 41 -5.83 -4.73 -1.30
CA GLU A 41 -6.18 -3.73 -2.32
C GLU A 41 -5.39 -2.44 -2.08
N ILE A 42 -5.27 -2.04 -0.81
CA ILE A 42 -4.44 -0.89 -0.42
C ILE A 42 -2.97 -1.14 -0.78
N ILE A 43 -2.46 -2.34 -0.55
CA ILE A 43 -1.09 -2.71 -0.93
C ILE A 43 -0.89 -2.67 -2.45
N HIS A 44 -1.87 -3.15 -3.24
CA HIS A 44 -1.79 -3.04 -4.69
C HIS A 44 -1.68 -1.59 -5.17
N ILE A 45 -2.51 -0.69 -4.62
CA ILE A 45 -2.45 0.75 -4.93
C ILE A 45 -1.10 1.34 -4.53
N LEU A 46 -0.60 1.02 -3.32
CA LEU A 46 0.69 1.51 -2.83
C LEU A 46 1.87 1.04 -3.69
N ILE A 47 1.84 -0.20 -4.18
CA ILE A 47 2.89 -0.73 -5.06
C ILE A 47 2.82 -0.03 -6.41
N ASP A 48 1.64 0.10 -7.00
CA ASP A 48 1.46 0.69 -8.33
C ASP A 48 1.92 2.15 -8.35
N GLU A 49 1.35 2.98 -7.48
CA GLU A 49 1.72 4.40 -7.36
C GLU A 49 3.15 4.56 -6.83
N GLY A 50 3.56 3.71 -5.89
CA GLY A 50 4.88 3.78 -5.29
C GLY A 50 6.00 3.55 -6.30
N LEU A 51 5.85 2.55 -7.16
CA LEU A 51 6.86 2.19 -8.18
C LEU A 51 7.13 3.33 -9.16
N GLU A 52 6.11 4.12 -9.52
CA GLU A 52 6.28 5.29 -10.40
C GLU A 52 7.08 6.43 -9.74
N LEU A 53 7.03 6.51 -8.41
CA LEU A 53 7.63 7.58 -7.62
C LEU A 53 8.99 7.20 -7.00
N LEU A 54 9.47 5.97 -7.21
CA LEU A 54 10.75 5.52 -6.69
C LEU A 54 11.91 6.14 -7.47
N GLU A 55 12.75 6.90 -6.77
CA GLU A 55 14.00 7.42 -7.30
C GLU A 55 15.18 7.11 -6.38
N VAL A 56 16.38 7.09 -6.97
CA VAL A 56 17.65 6.97 -6.25
C VAL A 56 18.18 8.38 -5.96
N SER A 57 18.41 8.69 -4.69
CA SER A 57 19.06 9.95 -4.31
C SER A 57 20.53 9.98 -4.75
N ASN A 58 21.13 11.17 -4.76
CA ASN A 58 22.57 11.34 -5.01
C ASN A 58 23.46 10.54 -4.03
N SER A 59 22.93 10.17 -2.85
CA SER A 59 23.61 9.33 -1.86
C SER A 59 23.41 7.83 -2.08
N GLY A 60 22.74 7.42 -3.16
CA GLY A 60 22.44 6.01 -3.46
C GLY A 60 21.26 5.42 -2.67
N THR A 61 20.45 6.25 -2.01
CA THR A 61 19.30 5.80 -1.22
C THR A 61 18.02 5.83 -2.06
N VAL A 62 17.29 4.72 -2.09
CA VAL A 62 15.99 4.64 -2.76
C VAL A 62 14.91 5.30 -1.89
N LYS A 63 14.14 6.21 -2.47
CA LYS A 63 13.06 6.94 -1.79
C LYS A 63 11.88 7.21 -2.73
N ILE A 64 10.69 7.36 -2.16
CA ILE A 64 9.52 7.89 -2.86
C ILE A 64 9.67 9.41 -2.92
N ILE A 65 9.65 10.00 -4.12
CA ILE A 65 9.60 11.46 -4.30
C ILE A 65 8.14 11.86 -4.52
N LYS A 66 7.69 12.87 -3.78
CA LYS A 66 6.35 13.47 -3.91
C LYS A 66 6.45 14.84 -4.57
#